data_AF-A0A1C0SCW1-F1
#
_entry.id   AF-A0A1C0SCW1-F1
#
_cell.length_a   1.000
_cell.length_b   1.000
_cell.length_c   1.000
_cell.angle_alpha   90.00
_cell.angle_beta   90.00
_cell.angle_gamma   90.00
#
_symmetry.space_group_name_H-M   'P 1'
#
loop_
_entity.id
_entity.type
_entity.pdbx_description
1 polymer ?
#
loop_
_entity_poly.entity_id
_entity_poly.type
_entity_poly.pdbx_seq_one_letter_code
_entity_poly.pdbx_strand_id
1 'polypeptide(L)'
;MQDIEIFAANLRFACATRRSISQICREIGINRQQFNRYIGGEARPSPHNVARIARFFGLAAEDFGLPAKQFEARMTRPDRDRSDASLLLEGFPGDIAGLRRHIGYYQTYHVSLSWPGLVVCSCARIYEEAGSIRVKSIERIRDPANEIQQFSKYVGLVTFWRNRIFIAERSIGREPMLAQTILLPFEVHQRVYLRGTTMGVSWRKENLPYASRMIWRSLGVQPDLRQMLSRCGVLAFGARQLPQTVRSFLETPGAEPLTLPTEY
;
A
#
# COMPACT_ATOMS: atom_id res chain seq x y z
N MET A 1 -16.09 32.91 -18.45
CA MET A 1 -14.68 33.16 -18.83
C MET A 1 -13.71 32.44 -17.91
N GLN A 2 -13.84 32.60 -16.59
CA GLN A 2 -12.95 31.98 -15.59
C GLN A 2 -12.79 30.45 -15.73
N ASP A 3 -13.87 29.72 -16.02
CA ASP A 3 -13.82 28.25 -16.22
C ASP A 3 -12.99 27.81 -17.44
N ILE A 4 -13.02 28.60 -18.52
CA ILE A 4 -12.28 28.28 -19.76
C ILE A 4 -10.79 28.51 -19.54
N GLU A 5 -10.44 29.59 -18.83
CA GLU A 5 -9.05 29.90 -18.48
C GLU A 5 -8.44 28.87 -17.52
N ILE A 6 -9.21 28.44 -16.49
CA ILE A 6 -8.79 27.38 -15.57
C ILE A 6 -8.54 26.08 -16.33
N PHE A 7 -9.48 25.70 -17.19
CA PHE A 7 -9.34 24.49 -18.02
C PHE A 7 -8.12 24.57 -18.93
N ALA A 8 -7.92 25.69 -19.63
CA ALA A 8 -6.79 25.89 -20.54
C ALA A 8 -5.44 25.88 -19.80
N ALA A 9 -5.37 26.48 -18.61
CA ALA A 9 -4.17 26.47 -17.77
C ALA A 9 -3.81 25.05 -17.31
N ASN A 10 -4.78 24.30 -16.81
CA ASN A 10 -4.60 22.92 -16.39
C ASN A 10 -4.24 22.01 -17.59
N LEU A 11 -4.87 22.21 -18.75
CA LEU A 11 -4.52 21.48 -19.98
C LEU A 11 -3.09 21.78 -20.43
N ARG A 12 -2.63 23.03 -20.37
CA ARG A 12 -1.23 23.40 -20.65
C ARG A 12 -0.26 22.68 -19.73
N PHE A 13 -0.55 22.66 -18.43
CA PHE A 13 0.26 21.93 -17.45
C PHE A 13 0.33 20.44 -17.80
N ALA A 14 -0.81 19.82 -18.11
CA ALA A 14 -0.86 18.40 -18.47
C ALA A 14 -0.06 18.10 -19.74
N CYS A 15 -0.16 18.94 -20.77
CA CYS A 15 0.62 18.81 -22.00
C CYS A 15 2.13 18.94 -21.77
N ALA A 16 2.57 19.76 -20.81
CA ALA A 16 3.99 19.93 -20.48
C ALA A 16 4.64 18.66 -19.90
N THR A 17 3.86 17.71 -19.38
CA THR A 17 4.39 16.41 -18.91
C THR A 17 4.73 15.44 -20.04
N ARG A 18 4.61 15.85 -21.31
CA ARG A 18 4.79 15.00 -22.50
C ARG A 18 5.73 15.67 -23.50
N ARG A 19 6.37 14.86 -24.35
CA ARG A 19 7.39 15.33 -25.30
C ARG A 19 6.84 16.09 -26.52
N SER A 20 5.58 15.87 -26.92
CA SER A 20 5.04 16.45 -28.15
C SER A 20 3.52 16.60 -28.17
N ILE A 21 3.03 17.82 -28.44
CA ILE A 21 1.60 18.10 -28.63
C ILE A 21 1.06 17.40 -29.89
N SER A 22 1.86 17.31 -30.96
CA SER A 22 1.46 16.60 -32.18
C SER A 22 1.22 15.11 -31.94
N GLN A 23 1.98 14.50 -31.03
CA GLN A 23 1.76 13.12 -30.61
C GLN A 23 0.44 13.00 -29.81
N ILE A 24 0.21 13.91 -28.85
CA ILE A 24 -1.04 13.96 -28.08
C ILE A 24 -2.26 14.06 -29.01
N CYS A 25 -2.24 14.95 -30.01
CA CYS A 25 -3.36 15.13 -30.93
C CYS A 25 -3.69 13.85 -31.73
N ARG A 26 -2.65 13.12 -32.17
CA ARG A 26 -2.80 11.85 -32.91
C ARG A 26 -3.40 10.76 -32.03
N GLU A 27 -2.89 10.60 -30.81
CA GLU A 27 -3.35 9.55 -29.88
C GLU A 27 -4.77 9.83 -29.35
N ILE A 28 -5.08 11.09 -29.05
CA ILE A 28 -6.43 11.46 -28.62
C ILE A 28 -7.39 11.42 -29.81
N GLY A 29 -6.91 11.68 -31.03
CA GLY A 29 -7.69 11.75 -32.28
C GLY A 29 -8.45 13.07 -32.44
N ILE A 30 -7.86 14.18 -31.99
CA ILE A 30 -8.39 15.54 -32.11
C ILE A 30 -7.52 16.32 -33.09
N ASN A 31 -8.15 17.10 -33.97
CA ASN A 31 -7.43 17.94 -34.93
C ASN A 31 -6.50 18.93 -34.20
N ARG A 32 -5.26 19.08 -34.65
CA ARG A 32 -4.24 19.92 -33.99
C ARG A 32 -4.63 21.40 -33.90
N GLN A 33 -5.24 21.97 -34.94
CA GLN A 33 -5.70 23.36 -34.91
C GLN A 33 -6.80 23.53 -33.86
N GLN A 34 -7.74 22.58 -33.80
CA GLN A 34 -8.78 22.56 -32.78
C GLN A 34 -8.20 22.41 -31.37
N PHE A 35 -7.22 21.52 -31.19
CA PHE A 35 -6.57 21.30 -29.90
C PHE A 35 -5.80 22.52 -29.41
N ASN A 36 -5.11 23.22 -30.31
CA ASN A 36 -4.39 24.46 -29.97
C ASN A 36 -5.34 25.56 -29.47
N ARG A 37 -6.55 25.67 -30.03
CA ARG A 37 -7.58 26.60 -29.52
C ARG A 37 -8.00 26.28 -28.09
N TYR A 38 -7.99 25.01 -27.69
CA TYR A 38 -8.28 24.60 -26.31
C TYR A 38 -7.15 24.97 -25.35
N ILE A 39 -5.89 24.75 -25.75
CA ILE A 39 -4.69 25.13 -24.99
C ILE A 39 -4.63 26.66 -24.80
N GLY A 40 -4.95 27.40 -25.87
CA GLY A 40 -4.98 28.86 -25.88
C GLY A 40 -6.15 29.48 -25.11
N GLY A 41 -7.14 28.68 -24.69
CA GLY A 41 -8.34 29.19 -24.02
C GLY A 41 -9.32 29.92 -24.95
N GLU A 42 -9.12 29.83 -26.27
CA GLU A 42 -9.99 30.46 -27.28
C GLU A 42 -11.33 29.72 -27.42
N ALA A 43 -11.39 28.44 -27.05
CA ALA A 43 -12.60 27.63 -27.08
C ALA A 43 -12.59 26.56 -25.98
N ARG A 44 -13.78 26.23 -25.45
CA ARG A 44 -13.94 25.08 -24.56
C ARG A 44 -14.17 23.81 -25.39
N PRO A 45 -13.48 22.69 -25.09
CA PRO A 45 -13.80 21.43 -25.75
C PRO A 45 -15.23 20.98 -25.43
N SER A 46 -15.86 20.27 -26.36
CA SER A 46 -17.13 19.58 -26.10
C SER A 46 -16.96 18.52 -24.99
N PRO A 47 -18.03 18.11 -24.28
CA PRO A 47 -17.94 17.08 -23.25
C PRO A 47 -17.27 15.78 -23.75
N HIS A 48 -17.56 15.38 -24.99
CA HIS A 48 -16.91 14.25 -25.65
C HIS A 48 -15.39 14.43 -25.79
N ASN A 49 -14.96 15.62 -26.22
CA ASN A 49 -13.53 15.93 -26.33
C ASN A 49 -12.86 16.07 -24.96
N VAL A 50 -13.53 16.65 -23.97
CA VAL A 50 -13.04 16.68 -22.58
C VAL A 50 -12.82 15.26 -22.06
N ALA A 51 -13.76 14.34 -22.27
CA ALA A 51 -13.61 12.95 -21.84
C ALA A 51 -12.42 12.25 -22.51
N ARG A 52 -12.20 12.48 -23.81
CA ARG A 52 -11.04 11.93 -24.54
C ARG A 52 -9.71 12.49 -24.02
N ILE A 53 -9.68 13.79 -23.75
CA ILE A 53 -8.51 14.48 -23.19
C ILE A 53 -8.22 13.95 -21.78
N ALA A 54 -9.24 13.88 -20.92
CA ALA A 54 -9.11 13.37 -19.56
C ALA A 54 -8.62 11.92 -19.53
N ARG A 55 -9.18 11.05 -20.37
CA ARG A 55 -8.74 9.65 -20.52
C ARG A 55 -7.26 9.54 -20.91
N PHE A 56 -6.78 10.36 -21.84
CA PHE A 56 -5.36 10.38 -22.23
C PHE A 56 -4.43 10.82 -21.09
N PHE A 57 -4.90 11.74 -20.24
CA PHE A 57 -4.14 12.18 -19.08
C PHE A 57 -4.30 11.28 -17.85
N GLY A 58 -5.24 10.32 -17.86
CA GLY A 58 -5.55 9.50 -16.69
C GLY A 58 -6.32 10.27 -15.62
N LEU A 59 -7.14 11.25 -16.03
CA LEU A 59 -7.89 12.15 -15.16
C LEU A 59 -9.41 11.98 -15.35
N ALA A 60 -10.19 12.49 -14.40
CA ALA A 60 -11.62 12.73 -14.59
C ALA A 60 -11.86 14.04 -15.36
N ALA A 61 -13.00 14.17 -16.04
CA ALA A 61 -13.35 15.38 -16.79
C ALA A 61 -13.43 16.62 -15.89
N GLU A 62 -13.97 16.46 -14.67
CA GLU A 62 -14.10 17.54 -13.69
C GLU A 62 -12.74 18.02 -13.15
N ASP A 63 -11.69 17.18 -13.20
CA ASP A 63 -10.38 17.53 -12.62
C ASP A 63 -9.78 18.78 -13.30
N PHE A 64 -10.05 19.00 -14.59
CA PHE A 64 -9.57 20.20 -15.30
C PHE A 64 -10.19 21.51 -14.79
N GLY A 65 -11.28 21.45 -14.02
CA GLY A 65 -11.87 22.60 -13.35
C GLY A 65 -11.26 22.91 -11.97
N LEU A 66 -10.32 22.10 -11.48
CA LEU A 66 -9.72 22.29 -10.16
C LEU A 66 -8.78 23.51 -10.12
N PRO A 67 -8.58 24.12 -8.93
CA PRO A 67 -7.50 25.07 -8.73
C PRO A 67 -6.13 24.45 -9.06
N ALA A 68 -5.23 25.23 -9.67
CA ALA A 68 -3.95 24.75 -10.21
C ALA A 68 -3.16 23.82 -9.27
N LYS A 69 -2.97 24.20 -8.00
CA LYS A 69 -2.26 23.35 -7.01
C LYS A 69 -2.92 21.98 -6.77
N GLN A 70 -4.25 21.91 -6.83
CA GLN A 70 -4.98 20.65 -6.69
C GLN A 70 -4.87 19.81 -7.97
N PHE A 71 -4.93 20.46 -9.14
CA PHE A 71 -4.71 19.80 -10.43
C PHE A 71 -3.30 19.22 -10.55
N GLU A 72 -2.27 19.98 -10.17
CA GLU A 72 -0.88 19.52 -10.11
C GLU A 72 -0.75 18.28 -9.23
N ALA A 73 -1.34 18.30 -8.02
CA ALA A 73 -1.35 17.14 -7.12
C ALA A 73 -2.03 15.90 -7.72
N ARG A 74 -3.06 16.09 -8.57
CA ARG A 74 -3.69 14.99 -9.33
C ARG A 74 -2.78 14.47 -10.44
N MET A 75 -2.09 15.36 -11.16
CA MET A 75 -1.16 15.00 -12.24
C MET A 75 0.13 14.33 -11.75
N THR A 76 0.63 14.67 -10.55
CA THR A 76 1.85 14.08 -9.96
C THR A 76 1.58 12.76 -9.22
N ARG A 77 0.32 12.41 -8.95
CA ARG A 77 -0.02 11.06 -8.51
C ARG A 77 0.16 10.11 -9.70
N PRO A 78 0.97 9.04 -9.57
CA PRO A 78 1.12 8.05 -10.62
C PRO A 78 -0.15 7.18 -10.65
N ASP A 79 -1.20 7.66 -11.30
CA ASP A 79 -2.38 6.87 -11.67
C ASP A 79 -2.31 6.47 -13.17
N ARG A 80 -1.09 6.44 -13.73
CA ARG A 80 -0.80 6.06 -15.12
C ARG A 80 -0.18 4.66 -15.19
N ASP A 81 -1.05 3.67 -15.07
CA ASP A 81 -1.08 2.43 -15.90
C ASP A 81 -2.38 1.64 -15.56
N ARG A 82 -3.52 2.24 -15.91
CA ARG A 82 -4.86 1.73 -15.54
C ARG A 82 -5.46 0.70 -16.49
N SER A 83 -4.77 0.21 -17.53
CA SER A 83 -5.34 -0.90 -18.33
C SER A 83 -5.03 -2.27 -17.72
N ASP A 84 -3.80 -2.47 -17.23
CA ASP A 84 -3.34 -3.81 -16.83
C ASP A 84 -3.21 -3.93 -15.30
N ALA A 85 -2.74 -2.88 -14.60
CA ALA A 85 -2.71 -2.87 -13.14
C ALA A 85 -4.11 -2.78 -12.51
N SER A 86 -5.13 -2.31 -13.27
CA SER A 86 -6.51 -2.22 -12.81
C SER A 86 -7.09 -3.59 -12.46
N LEU A 87 -6.72 -4.65 -13.19
CA LEU A 87 -7.26 -5.99 -12.96
C LEU A 87 -6.95 -6.51 -11.55
N LEU A 88 -5.73 -6.26 -11.05
CA LEU A 88 -5.40 -6.61 -9.67
C LEU A 88 -6.13 -5.70 -8.67
N LEU A 89 -6.25 -4.41 -8.98
CA LEU A 89 -6.91 -3.42 -8.14
C LEU A 89 -8.44 -3.65 -8.03
N GLU A 90 -9.08 -4.29 -9.01
CA GLU A 90 -10.48 -4.73 -8.95
C GLU A 90 -10.74 -5.70 -7.79
N GLY A 91 -9.71 -6.44 -7.37
CA GLY A 91 -9.76 -7.28 -6.18
C GLY A 91 -9.78 -6.51 -4.86
N PHE A 92 -9.68 -5.18 -4.85
CA PHE A 92 -9.60 -4.33 -3.66
C PHE A 92 -10.73 -3.29 -3.63
N PRO A 93 -11.35 -3.00 -2.47
CA PRO A 93 -11.11 -3.59 -1.14
C PRO A 93 -11.94 -4.84 -0.85
N GLY A 94 -12.65 -5.40 -1.84
CA GLY A 94 -13.58 -6.50 -1.63
C GLY A 94 -14.78 -6.08 -0.77
N ASP A 95 -15.17 -6.88 0.22
CA ASP A 95 -16.22 -6.51 1.17
C ASP A 95 -15.72 -5.43 2.15
N ILE A 96 -15.90 -4.17 1.74
CA ILE A 96 -15.47 -2.99 2.51
C ILE A 96 -16.17 -2.87 3.86
N ALA A 97 -17.44 -3.28 3.97
CA ALA A 97 -18.20 -3.19 5.21
C ALA A 97 -17.61 -4.17 6.24
N GLY A 98 -17.31 -5.38 5.79
CA GLY A 98 -16.59 -6.38 6.58
C GLY A 98 -15.15 -5.98 6.90
N LEU A 99 -14.50 -5.16 6.08
CA LEU A 99 -13.13 -4.72 6.33
C LEU A 99 -13.03 -3.54 7.31
N ARG A 100 -14.04 -2.64 7.34
CA ARG A 100 -14.07 -1.46 8.21
C ARG A 100 -13.94 -1.78 9.70
N ARG A 101 -14.42 -2.94 10.16
CA ARG A 101 -14.25 -3.40 11.56
C ARG A 101 -12.79 -3.73 11.94
N HIS A 102 -11.89 -3.79 10.95
CA HIS A 102 -10.47 -4.03 11.13
C HIS A 102 -9.63 -2.76 10.89
N ILE A 103 -10.26 -1.59 10.81
CA ILE A 103 -9.53 -0.31 10.83
C ILE A 103 -8.97 -0.07 12.23
N GLY A 104 -7.70 0.31 12.30
CA GLY A 104 -7.04 0.57 13.57
C GLY A 104 -5.54 0.31 13.51
N TYR A 105 -4.95 0.27 14.69
CA TYR A 105 -3.53 0.06 14.92
C TYR A 105 -3.28 -1.34 15.48
N TYR A 106 -2.16 -1.93 15.08
CA TYR A 106 -1.81 -3.30 15.39
C TYR A 106 -0.34 -3.43 15.79
N GLN A 107 -0.07 -4.20 16.84
CA GLN A 107 1.25 -4.81 17.01
C GLN A 107 1.27 -6.11 16.21
N THR A 108 2.31 -6.35 15.42
CA THR A 108 2.44 -7.53 14.57
C THR A 108 3.61 -8.39 15.01
N TYR A 109 3.47 -9.70 14.87
CA TYR A 109 4.45 -10.69 15.32
C TYR A 109 4.61 -11.80 14.28
N HIS A 110 5.84 -12.14 13.92
CA HIS A 110 6.15 -13.29 13.07
C HIS A 110 7.56 -13.82 13.35
N VAL A 111 7.84 -15.04 12.90
CA VAL A 111 9.21 -15.57 12.87
C VAL A 111 9.83 -15.24 11.52
N SER A 112 11.02 -14.65 11.52
CA SER A 112 11.71 -14.26 10.27
C SER A 112 12.95 -15.13 10.06
N LEU A 113 13.22 -15.51 8.82
CA LEU A 113 14.52 -16.11 8.46
C LEU A 113 15.70 -15.19 8.72
N SER A 114 15.48 -13.87 8.74
CA SER A 114 16.54 -12.91 9.06
C SER A 114 16.93 -12.95 10.55
N TRP A 115 16.06 -13.51 11.39
CA TRP A 115 16.21 -13.56 12.85
C TRP A 115 15.83 -14.95 13.38
N PRO A 116 16.61 -16.00 13.04
CA PRO A 116 16.28 -17.37 13.43
C PRO A 116 16.10 -17.51 14.94
N GLY A 117 15.05 -18.21 15.37
CA GLY A 117 14.73 -18.43 16.79
C GLY A 117 14.18 -17.21 17.54
N LEU A 118 13.99 -16.08 16.87
CA LEU A 118 13.44 -14.86 17.45
C LEU A 118 12.10 -14.49 16.80
N VAL A 119 11.29 -13.75 17.54
CA VAL A 119 10.04 -13.16 17.08
C VAL A 119 10.29 -11.71 16.70
N VAL A 120 10.01 -11.36 15.44
CA VAL A 120 10.01 -9.98 14.98
C VAL A 120 8.70 -9.33 15.37
N CYS A 121 8.81 -8.24 16.14
CA CYS A 121 7.71 -7.40 16.58
C CYS A 121 7.73 -6.08 15.81
N SER A 122 6.68 -5.84 15.03
CA SER A 122 6.51 -4.65 14.20
C SER A 122 5.16 -4.01 14.48
N CYS A 123 4.85 -2.90 13.81
CA CYS A 123 3.63 -2.17 14.06
C CYS A 123 2.95 -1.77 12.73
N ALA A 124 1.63 -1.86 12.66
CA ALA A 124 0.85 -1.63 11.46
C ALA A 124 -0.39 -0.77 11.74
N ARG A 125 -0.85 -0.03 10.74
CA ARG A 125 -2.10 0.72 10.77
C ARG A 125 -2.90 0.41 9.51
N ILE A 126 -4.12 -0.07 9.70
CA ILE A 126 -5.14 -0.20 8.65
C ILE A 126 -6.03 1.03 8.70
N TYR A 127 -6.27 1.67 7.55
CA TYR A 127 -7.06 2.89 7.45
C TYR A 127 -7.76 3.01 6.10
N GLU A 128 -8.91 3.69 6.08
CA GLU A 128 -9.63 4.01 4.84
C GLU A 128 -9.12 5.33 4.26
N GLU A 129 -8.91 5.37 2.95
CA GLU A 129 -8.52 6.58 2.21
C GLU A 129 -9.07 6.50 0.78
N ALA A 130 -9.88 7.49 0.38
CA ALA A 130 -10.45 7.62 -0.96
C ALA A 130 -11.20 6.36 -1.46
N GLY A 131 -11.99 5.70 -0.60
CA GLY A 131 -12.78 4.52 -0.95
C GLY A 131 -11.99 3.21 -1.01
N SER A 132 -10.70 3.22 -0.66
CA SER A 132 -9.87 2.01 -0.51
C SER A 132 -9.43 1.83 0.95
N ILE A 133 -9.12 0.58 1.33
CA ILE A 133 -8.48 0.29 2.61
C ILE A 133 -6.98 0.07 2.38
N ARG A 134 -6.18 0.82 3.13
CA ARG A 134 -4.72 0.85 3.04
C ARG A 134 -4.10 0.36 4.33
N VAL A 135 -2.86 -0.10 4.21
CA VAL A 135 -2.01 -0.41 5.35
C VAL A 135 -0.71 0.39 5.28
N LYS A 136 -0.23 0.78 6.46
CA LYS A 136 1.12 1.30 6.68
C LYS A 136 1.75 0.52 7.82
N SER A 137 2.93 -0.03 7.57
CA SER A 137 3.68 -0.76 8.59
C SER A 137 5.06 -0.16 8.82
N ILE A 138 5.52 -0.26 10.05
CA ILE A 138 6.86 0.17 10.47
C ILE A 138 7.51 -0.99 11.22
N GLU A 139 8.71 -1.32 10.78
CA GLU A 139 9.60 -2.24 11.45
C GLU A 139 10.82 -1.47 11.95
N ARG A 140 11.12 -1.64 13.24
CA ARG A 140 12.28 -1.01 13.88
C ARG A 140 13.03 -2.08 14.64
N ILE A 141 14.16 -2.50 14.11
CA ILE A 141 15.00 -3.54 14.71
C ILE A 141 16.32 -2.94 15.15
N ARG A 142 16.71 -3.29 16.38
CA ARG A 142 18.02 -2.98 16.95
C ARG A 142 18.59 -4.27 17.50
N ASP A 143 19.76 -4.62 17.03
CA ASP A 143 20.54 -5.77 17.47
C ASP A 143 21.97 -5.32 17.72
N PRO A 144 22.28 -4.92 18.96
CA PRO A 144 23.61 -4.45 19.32
C PRO A 144 24.69 -5.51 19.14
N ALA A 145 24.35 -6.79 19.30
CA ALA A 145 25.32 -7.88 19.24
C ALA A 145 25.92 -8.06 17.85
N ASN A 146 25.15 -7.75 16.80
CA ASN A 146 25.61 -7.76 15.41
C ASN A 146 25.68 -6.35 14.81
N GLU A 147 25.70 -5.30 15.65
CA GLU A 147 25.78 -3.88 15.24
C GLU A 147 24.71 -3.44 14.23
N ILE A 148 23.51 -4.01 14.32
CA ILE A 148 22.45 -3.79 13.32
C ILE A 148 21.39 -2.84 13.84
N GLN A 149 21.15 -1.78 13.06
CA GLN A 149 20.08 -0.82 13.27
C GLN A 149 19.28 -0.67 11.98
N GLN A 150 18.06 -1.21 11.98
CA GLN A 150 17.19 -1.24 10.82
C GLN A 150 15.90 -0.46 11.11
N PHE A 151 15.48 0.32 10.13
CA PHE A 151 14.21 1.02 10.15
C PHE A 151 13.56 0.95 8.77
N SER A 152 12.50 0.14 8.66
CA SER A 152 11.80 -0.11 7.41
C SER A 152 10.36 0.40 7.50
N LYS A 153 9.89 1.00 6.41
CA LYS A 153 8.49 1.42 6.25
C LYS A 153 7.88 0.67 5.09
N TYR A 154 6.62 0.30 5.25
CA TYR A 154 5.86 -0.41 4.24
C TYR A 154 4.54 0.31 3.98
N VAL A 155 4.09 0.23 2.74
CA VAL A 155 2.78 0.71 2.30
C VAL A 155 2.13 -0.37 1.47
N GLY A 156 0.81 -0.50 1.64
CA GLY A 156 0.08 -1.57 0.98
C GLY A 156 -1.41 -1.33 0.88
N LEU A 157 -2.05 -2.30 0.23
CA LEU A 157 -3.50 -2.39 0.09
C LEU A 157 -4.02 -3.57 0.90
N VAL A 158 -5.26 -3.43 1.36
CA VAL A 158 -5.96 -4.46 2.11
C VAL A 158 -7.27 -4.77 1.41
N THR A 159 -7.58 -6.05 1.25
CA THR A 159 -8.87 -6.51 0.74
C THR A 159 -9.47 -7.58 1.63
N PHE A 160 -10.80 -7.69 1.61
CA PHE A 160 -11.54 -8.65 2.40
C PHE A 160 -12.37 -9.56 1.50
N TRP A 161 -12.02 -10.85 1.51
CA TRP A 161 -12.71 -11.88 0.72
C TRP A 161 -12.87 -13.14 1.54
N ARG A 162 -14.03 -13.80 1.44
CA ARG A 162 -14.30 -15.10 2.08
C ARG A 162 -13.92 -15.13 3.57
N ASN A 163 -14.22 -14.05 4.29
CA ASN A 163 -13.88 -13.88 5.71
C ASN A 163 -12.36 -13.98 5.99
N ARG A 164 -11.53 -13.46 5.09
CA ARG A 164 -10.07 -13.35 5.21
C ARG A 164 -9.64 -11.95 4.81
N ILE A 165 -8.64 -11.43 5.51
CA ILE A 165 -8.02 -10.14 5.23
C ILE A 165 -6.73 -10.44 4.45
N PHE A 166 -6.67 -10.01 3.20
CA PHE A 166 -5.48 -10.12 2.36
C PHE A 166 -4.77 -8.77 2.35
N ILE A 167 -3.46 -8.81 2.54
CA ILE A 167 -2.61 -7.64 2.62
C ILE A 167 -1.46 -7.83 1.65
N ALA A 168 -1.23 -6.85 0.78
CA ALA A 168 -0.06 -6.77 -0.07
C ALA A 168 0.68 -5.48 0.24
N GLU A 169 1.91 -5.61 0.74
CA GLU A 169 2.75 -4.51 1.19
C GLU A 169 4.06 -4.48 0.42
N ARG A 170 4.56 -3.28 0.11
CA ARG A 170 5.91 -3.08 -0.37
C ARG A 170 6.71 -2.19 0.56
N SER A 171 8.01 -2.43 0.68
CA SER A 171 8.89 -1.52 1.41
C SER A 171 9.08 -0.20 0.65
N ILE A 172 9.35 0.87 1.41
CA ILE A 172 9.76 2.17 0.90
C ILE A 172 11.28 2.26 1.06
N GLY A 173 12.00 2.43 -0.05
CA GLY A 173 13.46 2.51 -0.05
C GLY A 173 14.05 2.27 -1.43
N ARG A 174 15.38 2.14 -1.50
CA ARG A 174 16.12 1.87 -2.74
C ARG A 174 15.97 0.44 -3.23
N GLU A 175 15.73 -0.50 -2.33
CA GLU A 175 15.55 -1.93 -2.62
C GLU A 175 14.16 -2.38 -2.14
N PRO A 176 13.11 -2.19 -2.98
CA PRO A 176 11.75 -2.52 -2.59
C PRO A 176 11.56 -4.04 -2.53
N MET A 177 11.00 -4.50 -1.42
CA MET A 177 10.58 -5.88 -1.21
C MET A 177 9.06 -5.92 -1.18
N LEU A 178 8.47 -6.97 -1.75
CA LEU A 178 7.03 -7.25 -1.63
C LEU A 178 6.81 -8.30 -0.53
N ALA A 179 5.82 -8.06 0.32
CA ALA A 179 5.32 -9.01 1.28
C ALA A 179 3.81 -9.20 1.10
N GLN A 180 3.34 -10.41 1.33
CA GLN A 180 1.93 -10.74 1.29
C GLN A 180 1.52 -11.41 2.60
N THR A 181 0.41 -10.99 3.18
CA THR A 181 -0.13 -11.56 4.42
C THR A 181 -1.59 -11.89 4.24
N ILE A 182 -2.00 -13.07 4.71
CA ILE A 182 -3.41 -13.47 4.79
C ILE A 182 -3.74 -13.69 6.26
N LEU A 183 -4.68 -12.91 6.77
CA LEU A 183 -5.13 -12.98 8.16
C LEU A 183 -6.57 -13.50 8.24
N LEU A 184 -6.86 -14.25 9.30
CA LEU A 184 -8.19 -14.68 9.68
C LEU A 184 -8.53 -14.08 11.06
N PRO A 185 -9.72 -13.46 11.21
CA PRO A 185 -10.18 -13.01 12.52
C PRO A 185 -10.40 -14.21 13.46
N PHE A 186 -10.08 -14.05 14.75
CA PHE A 186 -10.40 -15.06 15.76
C PHE A 186 -11.91 -15.15 16.01
N GLU A 187 -12.37 -16.31 16.44
CA GLU A 187 -13.73 -16.52 16.94
C GLU A 187 -14.00 -15.76 18.25
N VAL A 188 -15.26 -15.78 18.69
CA VAL A 188 -15.94 -14.90 19.67
C VAL A 188 -15.09 -14.47 20.88
N HIS A 189 -14.17 -15.29 21.38
CA HIS A 189 -13.42 -15.09 22.62
C HIS A 189 -12.05 -14.38 22.48
N GLN A 190 -11.52 -14.16 21.27
CA GLN A 190 -10.19 -13.53 21.07
C GLN A 190 -10.17 -12.44 19.98
N ARG A 191 -11.24 -11.64 19.88
CA ARG A 191 -11.46 -10.64 18.81
C ARG A 191 -10.36 -9.60 18.62
N VAL A 192 -9.46 -9.43 19.58
CA VAL A 192 -8.31 -8.51 19.47
C VAL A 192 -7.17 -9.09 18.62
N TYR A 193 -7.18 -10.38 18.30
CA TYR A 193 -6.14 -11.00 17.49
C TYR A 193 -6.64 -11.33 16.08
N LEU A 194 -5.73 -11.26 15.11
CA LEU A 194 -5.86 -11.80 13.77
C LEU A 194 -4.65 -12.72 13.56
N ARG A 195 -4.87 -14.00 13.28
CA ARG A 195 -3.78 -14.96 12.99
C ARG A 195 -3.67 -15.17 11.48
N GLY A 196 -2.60 -15.78 11.01
CA GLY A 196 -2.42 -15.98 9.57
C GLY A 196 -1.02 -16.39 9.19
N THR A 197 -0.72 -16.17 7.90
CA THR A 197 0.58 -16.47 7.29
C THR A 197 1.04 -15.23 6.53
N THR A 198 2.34 -14.94 6.62
CA THR A 198 3.02 -13.94 5.79
C THR A 198 4.05 -14.62 4.91
N MET A 199 4.33 -14.05 3.76
CA MET A 199 5.39 -14.49 2.85
C MET A 199 6.11 -13.28 2.24
N GLY A 200 7.37 -13.48 1.92
CA GLY A 200 8.23 -12.47 1.31
C GLY A 200 9.63 -13.03 1.12
N VAL A 201 10.60 -12.12 1.00
CA VAL A 201 12.02 -12.48 0.94
C VAL A 201 12.72 -12.03 2.21
N SER A 202 13.75 -12.74 2.64
CA SER A 202 14.51 -12.41 3.84
C SER A 202 15.55 -11.33 3.54
N TRP A 203 15.66 -10.30 4.37
CA TRP A 203 16.68 -9.27 4.16
C TRP A 203 18.10 -9.84 4.37
N ARG A 204 18.28 -10.73 5.35
CA ARG A 204 19.48 -11.57 5.47
C ARG A 204 19.29 -12.87 4.70
N LYS A 205 20.35 -13.66 4.51
CA LYS A 205 20.29 -14.93 3.76
C LYS A 205 19.93 -14.72 2.28
N GLU A 206 20.61 -13.78 1.62
CA GLU A 206 20.58 -13.64 0.16
C GLU A 206 19.17 -13.54 -0.47
N ASN A 207 18.23 -12.85 0.19
CA ASN A 207 16.85 -12.72 -0.28
C ASN A 207 16.12 -14.05 -0.50
N LEU A 208 16.45 -15.08 0.30
CA LEU A 208 15.73 -16.35 0.26
C LEU A 208 14.22 -16.11 0.49
N PRO A 209 13.36 -16.71 -0.36
CA PRO A 209 11.93 -16.63 -0.18
C PRO A 209 11.51 -17.48 1.02
N TYR A 210 10.55 -16.96 1.80
CA TYR A 210 9.99 -17.68 2.92
C TYR A 210 8.53 -17.39 3.16
N ALA A 211 7.85 -18.32 3.81
CA ALA A 211 6.53 -18.15 4.38
C ALA A 211 6.57 -18.50 5.86
N SER A 212 5.90 -17.71 6.70
CA SER A 212 5.92 -17.85 8.15
C SER A 212 4.57 -17.49 8.76
N ARG A 213 4.29 -18.04 9.95
CA ARG A 213 3.10 -17.67 10.71
C ARG A 213 3.19 -16.21 11.16
N MET A 214 2.06 -15.52 11.12
CA MET A 214 1.95 -14.13 11.54
C MET A 214 0.70 -13.94 12.41
N ILE A 215 0.83 -13.13 13.45
CA ILE A 215 -0.30 -12.75 14.30
C ILE A 215 -0.27 -11.26 14.59
N TRP A 216 -1.43 -10.62 14.46
CA TRP A 216 -1.64 -9.20 14.69
C TRP A 216 -2.52 -9.04 15.92
N ARG A 217 -2.12 -8.15 16.82
CA ARG A 217 -2.88 -7.75 17.99
C ARG A 217 -3.38 -6.33 17.82
N SER A 218 -4.70 -6.15 17.78
CA SER A 218 -5.35 -4.85 17.76
C SER A 218 -5.01 -4.06 19.02
N LEU A 219 -4.66 -2.79 18.81
CA LEU A 219 -4.45 -1.76 19.83
C LEU A 219 -5.57 -0.70 19.77
N GLY A 220 -6.61 -0.93 18.96
CA GLY A 220 -7.71 0.01 18.74
C GLY A 220 -7.38 1.13 17.74
N VAL A 221 -8.21 2.18 17.73
CA VAL A 221 -8.12 3.29 16.76
C VAL A 221 -7.27 4.46 17.25
N GLN A 222 -7.00 4.55 18.56
CA GLN A 222 -6.25 5.63 19.19
C GLN A 222 -5.31 5.09 20.29
N PRO A 223 -4.28 4.29 19.93
CA PRO A 223 -3.30 3.85 20.91
C PRO A 223 -2.26 4.94 21.22
N ASP A 224 -1.48 4.73 22.27
CA ASP A 224 -0.22 5.46 22.46
C ASP A 224 0.82 5.02 21.41
N LEU A 225 1.06 5.89 20.43
CA LEU A 225 1.98 5.63 19.32
C LEU A 225 3.44 5.50 19.78
N ARG A 226 3.85 6.20 20.84
CA ARG A 226 5.23 6.10 21.36
C ARG A 226 5.43 4.73 22.00
N GLN A 227 4.47 4.29 22.80
CA GLN A 227 4.50 2.97 23.42
C GLN A 227 4.45 1.84 22.38
N MET A 228 3.64 2.01 21.32
CA MET A 228 3.57 1.06 20.21
C MET A 228 4.93 0.91 19.49
N LEU A 229 5.59 2.03 19.18
CA LEU A 229 6.90 2.04 18.53
C LEU A 229 8.03 1.54 19.44
N SER A 230 7.94 1.76 20.75
CA SER A 230 8.96 1.28 21.70
C SER A 230 8.95 -0.24 21.86
N ARG A 231 7.83 -0.91 21.56
CA ARG A 231 7.69 -2.37 21.58
C ARG A 231 8.22 -3.06 20.33
N CYS A 232 8.52 -2.32 19.26
CA CYS A 232 9.08 -2.89 18.04
C CYS A 232 10.53 -3.35 18.25
N GLY A 233 10.89 -4.46 17.61
CA GLY A 233 12.22 -5.05 17.69
C GLY A 233 12.17 -6.57 17.55
N VAL A 234 13.27 -7.23 17.91
CA VAL A 234 13.38 -8.68 17.98
C VAL A 234 13.20 -9.15 19.42
N LEU A 235 12.42 -10.21 19.61
CA LEU A 235 12.04 -10.74 20.91
C LEU A 235 12.41 -12.21 21.01
N ALA A 236 12.99 -12.63 22.12
CA ALA A 236 13.04 -14.04 22.47
C ALA A 236 11.62 -14.55 22.76
N PHE A 237 11.34 -15.83 22.47
CA PHE A 237 10.04 -16.44 22.79
C PHE A 237 9.66 -16.31 24.27
N GLY A 238 10.63 -16.44 25.18
CA GLY A 238 10.45 -16.25 26.63
C GLY A 238 10.25 -14.80 27.10
N ALA A 239 10.33 -13.80 26.23
CA ALA A 239 10.29 -12.39 26.63
C ALA A 239 8.95 -12.03 27.31
N ARG A 240 9.02 -11.29 28.43
CA ARG A 240 7.83 -10.85 29.19
C ARG A 240 6.85 -10.00 28.37
N GLN A 241 7.36 -9.25 27.39
CA GLN A 241 6.56 -8.39 26.53
C GLN A 241 5.85 -9.13 25.39
N LEU A 242 6.12 -10.42 25.20
CA LEU A 242 5.44 -11.26 24.22
C LEU A 242 4.13 -11.82 24.84
N PRO A 243 2.94 -11.48 24.31
CA PRO A 243 1.69 -12.00 24.86
C PRO A 243 1.62 -13.53 24.76
N GLN A 244 1.03 -14.19 25.76
CA GLN A 244 0.93 -15.66 25.79
C GLN A 244 0.24 -16.23 24.54
N THR A 245 -0.87 -15.63 24.09
CA THR A 245 -1.55 -16.04 22.85
C THR A 245 -0.66 -15.98 21.62
N VAL A 246 0.22 -14.97 21.54
CA VAL A 246 1.19 -14.82 20.44
C VAL A 246 2.23 -15.94 20.52
N ARG A 247 2.80 -16.16 21.71
CA ARG A 247 3.76 -17.22 21.95
C ARG A 247 3.19 -18.59 21.55
N SER A 248 2.04 -18.97 22.12
CA SER A 248 1.40 -20.26 21.85
C SER A 248 1.10 -20.47 20.37
N PHE A 249 0.66 -19.43 19.66
CA PHE A 249 0.41 -19.52 18.21
C PHE A 249 1.70 -19.73 17.40
N LEU A 250 2.78 -19.01 17.74
CA LEU A 250 4.05 -19.09 17.03
C LEU A 250 4.87 -20.36 17.39
N GLU A 251 4.65 -20.97 18.55
CA GLU A 251 5.34 -22.20 18.99
C GLU A 251 4.65 -23.50 18.56
N THR A 252 3.41 -23.43 18.04
CA THR A 252 2.65 -24.65 17.67
C THR A 252 3.43 -25.48 16.63
N PRO A 253 3.52 -26.82 16.74
CA PRO A 253 4.25 -27.67 15.78
C PRO A 253 3.91 -27.36 14.30
N GLY A 254 4.91 -27.44 13.42
CA GLY A 254 4.80 -26.98 12.01
C GLY A 254 4.77 -25.45 11.84
N ALA A 255 5.23 -24.69 12.84
CA ALA A 255 5.37 -23.23 12.81
C ALA A 255 6.59 -22.71 12.07
N GLU A 256 7.53 -23.60 11.73
CA GLU A 256 8.80 -23.20 11.15
C GLU A 256 8.58 -22.45 9.83
N PRO A 257 9.36 -21.38 9.58
CA PRO A 257 9.32 -20.71 8.30
C PRO A 257 9.60 -21.72 7.18
N LEU A 258 8.65 -21.86 6.25
CA LEU A 258 8.86 -22.60 5.01
C LEU A 258 9.81 -21.81 4.14
N THR A 259 10.91 -22.43 3.71
CA THR A 259 11.96 -21.81 2.86
C THR A 259 12.50 -22.81 1.84
N LEU A 260 13.26 -22.33 0.87
CA LEU A 260 13.99 -23.19 -0.07
C LEU A 260 15.31 -23.71 0.54
N PRO A 261 15.75 -24.92 0.16
CA PRO A 261 17.11 -25.38 0.43
C PRO A 261 18.15 -24.45 -0.21
N THR A 262 19.28 -24.25 0.45
CA THR A 262 20.39 -23.43 -0.05
C THR A 262 21.35 -24.17 -0.98
N GLU A 263 21.28 -25.51 -1.02
CA GLU A 263 22.13 -26.36 -1.86
C GLU A 263 21.25 -27.11 -2.86
N TYR A 264 21.57 -26.98 -4.14
CA TYR A 264 21.03 -27.76 -5.26
C TYR A 264 22.19 -28.23 -6.14
#